data_AF-A0A959GL21-F1
#
_entry.id   AF-A0A959GL21-F1
#
_cell.length_a   1.000
_cell.length_b   1.000
_cell.length_c   1.000
_cell.angle_alpha   90.00
_cell.angle_beta   90.00
_cell.angle_gamma   90.00
#
_symmetry.space_group_name_H-M   'P 1'
#
loop_
_entity.id
_entity.type
_entity.pdbx_description
1 polymer ?
#
loop_
_entity_poly.entity_id
_entity_poly.type
_entity_poly.pdbx_seq_one_letter_code
_entity_poly.pdbx_strand_id
1 'polypeptide(L)'
;MRALIVTLSLGVLLASCGNDSQQAGDAPSDSNASKTVLNRDSLRKSYLAFREAQADSIPTYQVKEEGKLYPVDEAPLDTAFYVFREQLKKTVAEKNVFALLDVTAKDIKVTFGEENSFDDFVSRWGLASKQPDTLQIWALLGRLLFQGGTFSDNRTIYTAPYIFSTWPGLYDPSDYGAIAGAGVRLREKPSLNSKILKTISYDIVTILDEEREEEIGGETYPWVRVELLSGTQGYVFGKFIGNPVEYRVGFKKTAEGQWRMNVLLEGD
;
A
#
# COMPACT_ATOMS: atom_id res chain seq x y z
N MET A 1 7.46 64.59 25.89
CA MET A 1 6.50 65.61 25.39
C MET A 1 7.33 66.73 24.77
N ARG A 2 7.12 67.05 23.48
CA ARG A 2 7.80 68.07 22.63
C ARG A 2 9.24 67.75 22.22
N ALA A 3 9.76 67.97 21.01
CA ALA A 3 9.27 68.30 19.67
C ALA A 3 10.49 68.01 18.74
N LEU A 4 10.39 67.19 17.69
CA LEU A 4 10.08 67.50 16.28
C LEU A 4 11.15 68.30 15.49
N ILE A 5 11.63 67.63 14.41
CA ILE A 5 12.08 68.08 13.07
C ILE A 5 13.48 68.68 12.87
N VAL A 6 14.33 67.85 12.24
CA VAL A 6 15.43 68.15 11.31
C VAL A 6 15.28 67.04 10.23
N THR A 7 15.23 67.24 8.91
CA THR A 7 16.23 67.83 8.02
C THR A 7 15.63 67.98 6.61
N LEU A 8 16.15 68.97 5.88
CA LEU A 8 15.87 69.36 4.50
C LEU A 8 16.94 68.78 3.56
N SER A 9 16.59 68.05 2.48
CA SER A 9 17.39 67.95 1.23
C SER A 9 16.54 67.28 0.12
N LEU A 10 16.07 68.02 -0.89
CA LEU A 10 16.70 68.28 -2.21
C LEU A 10 16.72 67.04 -3.14
N GLY A 11 15.62 66.84 -3.88
CA GLY A 11 15.52 65.90 -5.00
C GLY A 11 15.41 66.65 -6.33
N VAL A 12 16.44 66.50 -7.17
CA VAL A 12 16.49 67.05 -8.53
C VAL A 12 15.81 66.07 -9.50
N LEU A 13 14.84 66.57 -10.25
CA LEU A 13 14.25 65.96 -11.44
C LEU A 13 15.16 66.17 -12.65
N LEU A 14 15.43 65.11 -13.42
CA LEU A 14 15.64 65.21 -14.85
C LEU A 14 14.89 64.08 -15.56
N ALA A 15 13.99 64.49 -16.45
CA ALA A 15 13.25 63.68 -17.39
C ALA A 15 13.89 63.80 -18.79
N SER A 16 13.82 62.72 -19.58
CA SER A 16 13.75 62.70 -21.06
C SER A 16 13.71 61.23 -21.49
N CYS A 17 12.57 60.66 -21.88
CA CYS A 17 11.91 60.68 -23.19
C CYS A 17 12.62 59.86 -24.29
N GLY A 18 11.90 58.89 -24.85
CA GLY A 18 12.27 58.20 -26.10
C GLY A 18 11.54 56.88 -26.27
N ASN A 19 10.37 56.92 -26.92
CA ASN A 19 9.54 55.78 -27.29
C ASN A 19 9.73 55.53 -28.80
N ASP A 20 10.07 54.30 -29.23
CA ASP A 20 9.53 53.77 -30.50
C ASP A 20 9.71 52.24 -30.67
N SER A 21 8.55 51.60 -30.87
CA SER A 21 8.20 50.41 -31.66
C SER A 21 9.17 49.23 -31.88
N GLN A 22 8.74 48.01 -31.48
CA GLN A 22 8.73 46.81 -32.35
C GLN A 22 7.92 45.64 -31.75
N GLN A 23 7.12 45.01 -32.61
CA GLN A 23 6.30 43.82 -32.37
C GLN A 23 7.02 42.58 -32.94
N ALA A 24 6.83 41.43 -32.27
CA ALA A 24 6.95 40.04 -32.75
C ALA A 24 8.00 39.17 -32.01
N GLY A 25 7.53 38.01 -31.50
CA GLY A 25 8.37 36.89 -31.09
C GLY A 25 7.78 36.05 -29.97
N ASP A 26 6.75 35.26 -30.24
CA ASP A 26 6.36 34.13 -29.39
C ASP A 26 7.55 33.17 -29.25
N ALA A 27 8.09 33.04 -28.04
CA ALA A 27 9.06 32.02 -27.69
C ALA A 27 8.32 30.85 -27.01
N PRO A 28 8.49 29.59 -27.45
CA PRO A 28 7.94 28.46 -26.73
C PRO A 28 8.71 28.26 -25.41
N SER A 29 7.97 28.10 -24.33
CA SER A 29 8.51 27.96 -22.98
C SER A 29 9.11 26.57 -22.74
N ASP A 30 10.43 26.45 -22.93
CA ASP A 30 11.26 25.26 -22.64
C ASP A 30 11.40 24.90 -21.13
N SER A 31 10.41 25.24 -20.30
CA SER A 31 10.46 24.99 -18.85
C SER A 31 10.02 23.59 -18.43
N ASN A 32 9.40 22.82 -19.33
CA ASN A 32 8.89 21.47 -19.03
C ASN A 32 9.96 20.37 -19.14
N ALA A 33 10.88 20.46 -20.11
CA ALA A 33 11.85 19.39 -20.36
C ALA A 33 12.81 19.15 -19.17
N SER A 34 13.30 20.22 -18.55
CA SER A 34 14.25 20.12 -17.43
C SER A 34 13.62 19.57 -16.15
N LYS A 35 12.37 19.97 -15.82
CA LYS A 35 11.62 19.43 -14.66
C LYS A 35 11.25 17.95 -14.85
N THR A 36 10.86 17.55 -16.06
CA THR A 36 10.50 16.16 -16.36
C THR A 36 11.71 15.23 -16.32
N VAL A 37 12.89 15.66 -16.81
CA VAL A 37 14.13 14.86 -16.76
C VAL A 37 14.64 14.69 -15.32
N LEU A 38 14.70 15.78 -14.53
CA LEU A 38 15.11 15.73 -13.13
C LEU A 38 14.21 14.84 -12.25
N ASN A 39 12.90 14.79 -12.56
CA ASN A 39 11.96 13.89 -11.90
C ASN A 39 12.22 12.41 -12.26
N ARG A 40 12.46 12.10 -13.55
CA ARG A 40 12.73 10.72 -14.00
C ARG A 40 14.03 10.15 -13.43
N ASP A 41 15.10 10.95 -13.37
CA ASP A 41 16.38 10.51 -12.80
C ASP A 41 16.29 10.27 -11.30
N SER A 42 15.59 11.15 -10.58
CA SER A 42 15.32 11.00 -9.15
C SER A 42 14.48 9.75 -8.86
N LEU A 43 13.48 9.48 -9.69
CA LEU A 43 12.66 8.28 -9.61
C LEU A 43 13.49 7.01 -9.84
N ARG A 44 14.33 6.99 -10.89
CA ARG A 44 15.21 5.86 -11.18
C ARG A 44 16.21 5.61 -10.06
N LYS A 45 16.80 6.66 -9.50
CA LYS A 45 17.71 6.55 -8.35
C LYS A 45 17.02 5.95 -7.13
N SER A 46 15.80 6.42 -6.84
CA SER A 46 14.99 5.89 -5.72
C SER A 46 14.65 4.41 -5.95
N TYR A 47 14.25 4.04 -7.16
CA TYR A 47 13.99 2.66 -7.54
C TYR A 47 15.20 1.77 -7.32
N LEU A 48 16.39 2.15 -7.82
CA LEU A 48 17.61 1.37 -7.65
C LEU A 48 17.99 1.20 -6.18
N ALA A 49 17.90 2.26 -5.38
CA ALA A 49 18.18 2.21 -3.94
C ALA A 49 17.24 1.25 -3.20
N PHE A 50 15.94 1.25 -3.53
CA PHE A 50 14.99 0.30 -2.93
C PHE A 50 15.23 -1.14 -3.40
N ARG A 51 15.56 -1.34 -4.68
CA ARG A 51 15.84 -2.67 -5.24
C ARG A 51 17.10 -3.29 -4.66
N GLU A 52 18.15 -2.50 -4.41
CA GLU A 52 19.38 -2.98 -3.77
C GLU A 52 19.13 -3.44 -2.32
N ALA A 53 18.15 -2.83 -1.63
CA ALA A 53 17.79 -3.17 -0.26
C ALA A 53 16.90 -4.43 -0.12
N GLN A 54 16.27 -4.93 -1.20
CA GLN A 54 15.43 -6.14 -1.18
C GLN A 54 16.19 -7.34 -1.79
N ALA A 55 16.66 -8.25 -0.92
CA ALA A 55 17.38 -9.46 -1.34
C ALA A 55 16.47 -10.56 -1.91
N ASP A 56 15.21 -10.61 -1.47
CA ASP A 56 14.22 -11.61 -1.91
C ASP A 56 13.09 -10.92 -2.68
N SER A 57 12.87 -11.33 -3.94
CA SER A 57 11.79 -10.79 -4.77
C SER A 57 10.66 -11.80 -4.91
N ILE A 58 9.46 -11.40 -4.53
CA ILE A 58 8.23 -12.08 -4.90
C ILE A 58 8.09 -12.08 -6.44
N PRO A 59 7.68 -13.19 -7.09
CA PRO A 59 7.47 -13.22 -8.54
C PRO A 59 6.47 -12.16 -9.02
N THR A 60 6.68 -11.65 -10.24
CA THR A 60 5.79 -10.67 -10.89
C THR A 60 4.64 -11.31 -11.67
N TYR A 61 4.42 -12.61 -11.50
CA TYR A 61 3.36 -13.35 -12.16
C TYR A 61 2.92 -14.52 -11.29
N GLN A 62 1.66 -14.93 -11.41
CA GLN A 62 1.17 -16.08 -10.67
C GLN A 62 1.73 -17.39 -11.24
N VAL A 63 2.34 -18.19 -10.38
CA VAL A 63 2.74 -19.56 -10.72
C VAL A 63 1.50 -20.44 -10.67
N LYS A 64 1.20 -21.12 -11.79
CA LYS A 64 0.03 -21.97 -11.89
C LYS A 64 0.36 -23.39 -11.41
N GLU A 65 -0.19 -23.75 -10.26
CA GLU A 65 -0.20 -25.10 -9.73
C GLU A 65 -1.58 -25.35 -9.10
N GLU A 66 -2.17 -26.51 -9.41
CA GLU A 66 -3.51 -26.84 -8.91
C GLU A 66 -3.51 -26.92 -7.37
N GLY A 67 -4.50 -26.29 -6.74
CA GLY A 67 -4.62 -26.26 -5.29
C GLY A 67 -3.59 -25.40 -4.56
N LYS A 68 -2.86 -24.52 -5.26
CA LYS A 68 -1.93 -23.57 -4.65
C LYS A 68 -2.14 -22.13 -5.11
N LEU A 69 -1.78 -21.22 -4.23
CA LEU A 69 -1.81 -19.77 -4.46
C LEU A 69 -0.47 -19.16 -4.03
N TYR A 70 0.46 -19.05 -4.97
CA TYR A 70 1.77 -18.48 -4.68
C TYR A 70 1.71 -16.94 -4.53
N PRO A 71 2.61 -16.34 -3.73
CA PRO A 71 2.75 -14.91 -3.64
C PRO A 71 3.09 -14.28 -4.99
N VAL A 72 2.45 -13.15 -5.30
CA VAL A 72 2.70 -12.35 -6.51
C VAL A 72 2.88 -10.90 -6.11
N ASP A 73 3.84 -10.24 -6.74
CA ASP A 73 4.04 -8.80 -6.60
C ASP A 73 4.37 -8.18 -7.96
N GLU A 74 3.37 -7.58 -8.59
CA GLU A 74 3.55 -6.89 -9.85
C GLU A 74 4.08 -5.46 -9.69
N ALA A 75 4.22 -4.92 -8.48
CA ALA A 75 4.64 -3.53 -8.31
C ALA A 75 5.94 -3.16 -9.07
N PRO A 76 6.97 -4.04 -9.16
CA PRO A 76 8.16 -3.77 -9.96
C PRO A 76 7.90 -3.54 -11.47
N LEU A 77 6.72 -3.88 -11.99
CA LEU A 77 6.34 -3.66 -13.38
C LEU A 77 5.97 -2.19 -13.70
N ASP A 78 5.72 -1.35 -12.68
CA ASP A 78 5.60 0.11 -12.82
C ASP A 78 6.57 0.78 -11.82
N THR A 79 7.65 1.37 -12.34
CA THR A 79 8.69 2.01 -11.52
C THR A 79 8.14 3.12 -10.61
N ALA A 80 7.17 3.90 -11.09
CA ALA A 80 6.58 4.98 -10.29
C ALA A 80 5.74 4.41 -9.15
N PHE A 81 4.95 3.37 -9.43
CA PHE A 81 4.18 2.70 -8.39
C PHE A 81 5.07 2.00 -7.36
N TYR A 82 6.11 1.28 -7.80
CA TYR A 82 7.04 0.62 -6.89
C TYR A 82 7.65 1.62 -5.90
N VAL A 83 8.20 2.74 -6.40
CA VAL A 83 8.79 3.78 -5.53
C VAL A 83 7.74 4.38 -4.60
N PHE A 84 6.55 4.69 -5.09
CA PHE A 84 5.43 5.17 -4.28
C PHE A 84 5.11 4.20 -3.14
N ARG A 85 4.99 2.90 -3.43
CA ARG A 85 4.65 1.87 -2.43
C ARG A 85 5.76 1.69 -1.41
N GLU A 86 7.02 1.71 -1.81
CA GLU A 86 8.14 1.59 -0.86
C GLU A 86 8.27 2.83 0.04
N GLN A 87 7.93 4.03 -0.47
CA GLN A 87 7.78 5.24 0.36
C GLN A 87 6.59 5.14 1.33
N LEU A 88 5.48 4.56 0.90
CA LEU A 88 4.33 4.31 1.77
C LEU A 88 4.65 3.28 2.86
N LYS A 89 5.39 2.21 2.55
CA LYS A 89 5.88 1.26 3.57
C LYS A 89 6.72 1.96 4.63
N LYS A 90 7.60 2.90 4.23
CA LYS A 90 8.34 3.75 5.18
C LYS A 90 7.41 4.63 6.01
N THR A 91 6.46 5.30 5.36
CA THR A 91 5.43 6.12 6.04
C THR A 91 4.68 5.33 7.11
N VAL A 92 4.31 4.07 6.82
CA VAL A 92 3.64 3.16 7.75
C VAL A 92 4.57 2.76 8.90
N ALA A 93 5.83 2.40 8.60
CA ALA A 93 6.81 2.03 9.62
C ALA A 93 7.14 3.20 10.58
N GLU A 94 7.19 4.42 10.05
CA GLU A 94 7.41 5.67 10.79
C GLU A 94 6.11 6.22 11.41
N LYS A 95 4.96 5.59 11.14
CA LYS A 95 3.62 6.00 11.62
C LYS A 95 3.29 7.47 11.33
N ASN A 96 3.74 7.95 10.17
CA ASN A 96 3.61 9.34 9.77
C ASN A 96 2.22 9.63 9.20
N VAL A 97 1.34 10.17 10.04
CA VAL A 97 -0.03 10.52 9.67
C VAL A 97 -0.08 11.48 8.48
N PHE A 98 0.70 12.56 8.47
CA PHE A 98 0.62 13.57 7.41
C PHE A 98 1.01 13.00 6.05
N ALA A 99 2.06 12.16 6.00
CA ALA A 99 2.46 11.50 4.77
C ALA A 99 1.43 10.47 4.30
N LEU A 100 0.77 9.75 5.23
CA LEU A 100 -0.32 8.84 4.88
C LEU A 100 -1.51 9.60 4.27
N LEU A 101 -1.86 10.76 4.85
CA LEU A 101 -2.92 11.62 4.34
C LEU A 101 -2.61 12.16 2.94
N ASP A 102 -1.37 12.57 2.67
CA ASP A 102 -0.96 13.11 1.36
C ASP A 102 -1.11 12.10 0.21
N VAL A 103 -0.88 10.82 0.50
CA VAL A 103 -1.03 9.75 -0.49
C VAL A 103 -2.46 9.20 -0.60
N THR A 104 -3.38 9.66 0.23
CA THR A 104 -4.77 9.17 0.27
C THR A 104 -5.64 9.96 -0.72
N ALA A 105 -6.45 9.26 -1.50
CA ALA A 105 -7.38 9.87 -2.44
C ALA A 105 -8.53 10.58 -1.69
N LYS A 106 -9.05 11.66 -2.27
CA LYS A 106 -10.18 12.41 -1.68
C LYS A 106 -11.46 11.57 -1.62
N ASP A 107 -11.63 10.69 -2.59
CA ASP A 107 -12.75 9.77 -2.78
C ASP A 107 -12.41 8.33 -2.33
N ILE A 108 -11.51 8.20 -1.34
CA ILE A 108 -11.14 6.88 -0.81
C ILE A 108 -12.37 6.11 -0.32
N LYS A 109 -12.42 4.83 -0.70
CA LYS A 109 -13.44 3.91 -0.21
C LYS A 109 -12.96 3.18 1.04
N VAL A 110 -13.75 3.27 2.11
CA VAL A 110 -13.50 2.65 3.41
C VAL A 110 -14.67 1.80 3.91
N THR A 111 -15.82 1.86 3.25
CA THR A 111 -16.96 0.95 3.46
C THR A 111 -17.60 0.53 2.12
N PHE A 112 -18.45 -0.50 2.16
CA PHE A 112 -19.32 -0.85 1.04
C PHE A 112 -20.54 0.09 0.89
N GLY A 113 -20.80 0.94 1.88
CA GLY A 113 -21.93 1.86 1.91
C GLY A 113 -21.63 3.24 1.32
N GLU A 114 -22.37 4.24 1.77
CA GLU A 114 -22.25 5.62 1.27
C GLU A 114 -21.12 6.43 1.95
N GLU A 115 -20.62 5.96 3.10
CA GLU A 115 -19.51 6.59 3.86
C GLU A 115 -18.17 6.27 3.21
N ASN A 116 -17.85 7.04 2.16
CA ASN A 116 -16.65 6.89 1.34
C ASN A 116 -16.08 8.27 0.96
N SER A 117 -15.32 8.84 1.89
CA SER A 117 -14.59 10.09 1.70
C SER A 117 -13.28 10.11 2.50
N PHE A 118 -12.46 11.12 2.22
CA PHE A 118 -11.25 11.39 3.01
C PHE A 118 -11.55 11.61 4.50
N ASP A 119 -12.62 12.31 4.84
CA ASP A 119 -12.99 12.58 6.24
C ASP A 119 -13.48 11.31 6.94
N ASP A 120 -14.18 10.42 6.22
CA ASP A 120 -14.57 9.11 6.73
C ASP A 120 -13.34 8.24 7.01
N PHE A 121 -12.33 8.28 6.12
CA PHE A 121 -11.06 7.60 6.35
C PHE A 121 -10.32 8.14 7.59
N VAL A 122 -10.21 9.47 7.74
CA VAL A 122 -9.60 10.10 8.92
C VAL A 122 -10.32 9.68 10.20
N SER A 123 -11.65 9.71 10.19
CA SER A 123 -12.49 9.41 11.34
C SER A 123 -12.43 7.92 11.71
N ARG A 124 -12.60 7.03 10.73
CA ARG A 124 -12.59 5.56 10.92
C ARG A 124 -11.30 5.08 11.58
N TRP A 125 -10.16 5.62 11.13
CA TRP A 125 -8.85 5.19 11.61
C TRP A 125 -8.30 6.06 12.74
N GLY A 126 -9.06 7.03 13.22
CA GLY A 126 -8.65 7.91 14.32
C GLY A 126 -7.40 8.72 14.02
N LEU A 127 -7.17 9.12 12.76
CA LEU A 127 -5.93 9.78 12.33
C LEU A 127 -5.73 11.18 12.95
N ALA A 128 -6.78 11.77 13.52
CA ALA A 128 -6.70 13.00 14.31
C ALA A 128 -6.31 12.75 15.80
N SER A 129 -6.02 11.51 16.18
CA SER A 129 -5.65 11.13 17.56
C SER A 129 -4.37 11.82 18.03
N LYS A 130 -4.31 12.12 19.33
CA LYS A 130 -3.08 12.58 20.01
C LYS A 130 -2.07 11.45 20.24
N GLN A 131 -2.45 10.21 19.99
CA GLN A 131 -1.60 9.02 20.10
C GLN A 131 -1.59 8.29 18.74
N PRO A 132 -1.02 8.90 17.69
CA PRO A 132 -1.03 8.31 16.36
C PRO A 132 -0.27 6.98 16.32
N ASP A 133 0.70 6.75 17.20
CA ASP A 133 1.53 5.55 17.17
C ASP A 133 0.79 4.26 17.55
N THR A 134 -0.38 4.35 18.18
CA THR A 134 -1.16 3.19 18.66
C THR A 134 -2.26 2.77 17.69
N LEU A 135 -2.42 3.48 16.56
CA LEU A 135 -3.50 3.23 15.61
C LEU A 135 -3.32 1.89 14.88
N GLN A 136 -4.41 1.12 14.80
CA GLN A 136 -4.41 -0.22 14.20
C GLN A 136 -4.12 -0.21 12.69
N ILE A 137 -4.36 0.93 12.02
CA ILE A 137 -4.11 1.10 10.59
C ILE A 137 -2.66 0.78 10.20
N TRP A 138 -1.69 1.03 11.09
CA TRP A 138 -0.28 0.80 10.79
C TRP A 138 0.02 -0.69 10.64
N ALA A 139 -0.47 -1.51 11.57
CA ALA A 139 -0.33 -2.96 11.50
C ALA A 139 -1.06 -3.51 10.27
N LEU A 140 -2.26 -3.01 10.00
CA LEU A 140 -3.05 -3.40 8.84
C LEU A 140 -2.33 -3.09 7.52
N LEU A 141 -1.98 -1.82 7.28
CA LEU A 141 -1.32 -1.41 6.04
C LEU A 141 0.05 -2.10 5.88
N GLY A 142 0.80 -2.27 6.97
CA GLY A 142 2.07 -2.99 6.95
C GLY A 142 1.89 -4.42 6.41
N ARG A 143 0.89 -5.13 6.92
CA ARG A 143 0.53 -6.49 6.48
C ARG A 143 0.07 -6.54 5.03
N LEU A 144 -0.78 -5.61 4.60
CA LEU A 144 -1.31 -5.58 3.23
C LEU A 144 -0.21 -5.27 2.20
N LEU A 145 0.63 -4.26 2.48
CA LEU A 145 1.68 -3.79 1.58
C LEU A 145 2.84 -4.79 1.45
N PHE A 146 3.09 -5.61 2.48
CA PHE A 146 4.18 -6.58 2.48
C PHE A 146 3.90 -7.81 1.61
N GLN A 147 2.63 -8.20 1.49
CA GLN A 147 2.25 -9.45 0.82
C GLN A 147 2.33 -9.40 -0.71
N GLY A 148 2.53 -8.22 -1.32
CA GLY A 148 2.44 -8.07 -2.78
C GLY A 148 1.00 -7.92 -3.26
N GLY A 149 0.77 -8.08 -4.55
CA GLY A 149 -0.48 -7.73 -5.23
C GLY A 149 -0.30 -7.64 -6.74
N THR A 150 -1.37 -7.32 -7.44
CA THR A 150 -1.41 -7.26 -8.91
C THR A 150 -2.03 -5.98 -9.43
N PHE A 151 -1.67 -5.63 -10.66
CA PHE A 151 -2.31 -4.59 -11.44
C PHE A 151 -3.58 -5.11 -12.11
N SER A 152 -4.53 -4.20 -12.36
CA SER A 152 -5.57 -4.41 -13.35
C SER A 152 -4.97 -4.53 -14.76
N ASP A 153 -5.71 -5.10 -15.71
CA ASP A 153 -5.24 -5.31 -17.10
C ASP A 153 -4.66 -4.03 -17.75
N ASN A 154 -5.27 -2.87 -17.49
CA ASN A 154 -4.83 -1.58 -18.02
C ASN A 154 -3.75 -0.89 -17.16
N ARG A 155 -3.29 -1.52 -16.07
CA ARG A 155 -2.25 -1.04 -15.14
C ARG A 155 -2.54 0.32 -14.50
N THR A 156 -3.82 0.65 -14.34
CA THR A 156 -4.26 1.90 -13.69
C THR A 156 -4.67 1.72 -12.23
N ILE A 157 -4.91 0.47 -11.81
CA ILE A 157 -5.23 0.10 -10.45
C ILE A 157 -4.27 -1.00 -10.00
N TYR A 158 -3.73 -0.89 -8.79
CA TYR A 158 -3.01 -1.97 -8.12
C TYR A 158 -3.76 -2.36 -6.86
N THR A 159 -3.89 -3.66 -6.59
CA THR A 159 -4.60 -4.17 -5.41
C THR A 159 -3.71 -5.14 -4.64
N ALA A 160 -3.69 -4.98 -3.31
CA ALA A 160 -3.05 -5.88 -2.37
C ALA A 160 -4.03 -6.31 -1.26
N PRO A 161 -3.88 -7.52 -0.67
CA PRO A 161 -2.78 -8.47 -0.90
C PRO A 161 -3.02 -9.32 -2.16
N TYR A 162 -1.98 -10.05 -2.60
CA TYR A 162 -2.07 -10.98 -3.73
C TYR A 162 -3.18 -12.03 -3.57
N ILE A 163 -3.47 -12.44 -2.33
CA ILE A 163 -4.50 -13.46 -2.05
C ILE A 163 -5.86 -12.97 -2.52
N PHE A 164 -6.20 -11.71 -2.25
CA PHE A 164 -7.40 -11.08 -2.80
C PHE A 164 -7.30 -10.93 -4.33
N SER A 165 -6.19 -10.36 -4.81
CA SER A 165 -6.11 -9.89 -6.20
C SER A 165 -5.90 -11.00 -7.23
N THR A 166 -5.54 -12.21 -6.79
CA THR A 166 -5.29 -13.38 -7.65
C THR A 166 -6.10 -14.60 -7.23
N TRP A 167 -7.12 -14.44 -6.39
CA TRP A 167 -7.95 -15.54 -5.93
C TRP A 167 -8.58 -16.29 -7.13
N PRO A 168 -8.36 -17.60 -7.27
CA PRO A 168 -8.91 -18.36 -8.38
C PRO A 168 -10.39 -18.62 -8.14
N GLY A 169 -11.23 -18.27 -9.12
CA GLY A 169 -12.69 -18.40 -9.05
C GLY A 169 -13.25 -19.83 -8.96
N LEU A 170 -12.39 -20.85 -8.84
CA LEU A 170 -12.79 -22.23 -8.59
C LEU A 170 -13.14 -22.49 -7.12
N TYR A 171 -12.60 -21.69 -6.19
CA TYR A 171 -12.84 -21.86 -4.75
C TYR A 171 -13.66 -20.69 -4.22
N ASP A 172 -14.71 -21.00 -3.48
CA ASP A 172 -15.55 -19.99 -2.84
C ASP A 172 -14.73 -19.22 -1.81
N PRO A 173 -14.55 -17.90 -1.95
CA PRO A 173 -13.74 -17.11 -1.04
C PRO A 173 -14.30 -17.05 0.39
N SER A 174 -15.57 -17.40 0.62
CA SER A 174 -16.15 -17.49 1.96
C SER A 174 -15.79 -18.78 2.71
N ASP A 175 -15.51 -19.87 1.99
CA ASP A 175 -15.20 -21.18 2.58
C ASP A 175 -13.70 -21.51 2.57
N TYR A 176 -12.95 -20.88 1.67
CA TYR A 176 -11.55 -21.22 1.41
C TYR A 176 -10.59 -20.09 1.76
N GLY A 177 -9.40 -20.48 2.20
CA GLY A 177 -8.24 -19.62 2.36
C GLY A 177 -7.00 -20.22 1.71
N ALA A 178 -5.87 -19.51 1.83
CA ALA A 178 -4.57 -20.00 1.38
C ALA A 178 -3.54 -19.96 2.51
N ILE A 179 -2.61 -20.90 2.50
CA ILE A 179 -1.45 -20.88 3.39
C ILE A 179 -0.51 -19.75 2.97
N ALA A 180 -0.44 -18.67 3.74
CA ALA A 180 0.39 -17.50 3.47
C ALA A 180 1.85 -17.69 3.91
N GLY A 181 2.50 -18.76 3.45
CA GLY A 181 3.90 -19.04 3.77
C GLY A 181 4.43 -20.36 3.20
N ALA A 182 5.76 -20.48 3.18
CA ALA A 182 6.45 -21.73 2.87
C ALA A 182 6.78 -22.51 4.14
N GLY A 183 6.73 -23.84 4.07
CA GLY A 183 7.14 -24.72 5.16
C GLY A 183 6.24 -24.66 6.40
N VAL A 184 4.97 -24.27 6.25
CA VAL A 184 4.00 -24.16 7.35
C VAL A 184 3.64 -25.55 7.85
N ARG A 185 3.59 -25.71 9.18
CA ARG A 185 3.33 -27.01 9.81
C ARG A 185 1.83 -27.18 10.04
N LEU A 186 1.24 -28.17 9.37
CA LEU A 186 -0.10 -28.66 9.68
C LEU A 186 -0.01 -29.61 10.87
N ARG A 187 -0.79 -29.36 11.91
CA ARG A 187 -0.67 -30.04 13.19
C ARG A 187 -1.93 -30.81 13.57
N GLU A 188 -1.76 -31.88 14.35
CA GLU A 188 -2.89 -32.73 14.77
C GLU A 188 -3.80 -32.04 15.80
N LYS A 189 -3.23 -31.16 16.63
CA LYS A 189 -3.96 -30.37 17.62
C LYS A 189 -3.51 -28.91 17.56
N PRO A 190 -4.35 -27.94 17.97
CA PRO A 190 -3.99 -26.53 18.01
C PRO A 190 -2.95 -26.29 19.12
N SER A 191 -1.67 -26.59 18.87
CA SER A 191 -0.58 -26.44 19.84
C SER A 191 0.77 -26.63 19.15
N LEU A 192 1.79 -25.87 19.57
CA LEU A 192 3.17 -26.06 19.08
C LEU A 192 3.78 -27.43 19.40
N ASN A 193 3.27 -28.12 20.42
CA ASN A 193 3.78 -29.41 20.88
C ASN A 193 3.06 -30.62 20.28
N SER A 194 2.01 -30.40 19.48
CA SER A 194 1.28 -31.50 18.84
C SER A 194 2.04 -32.07 17.65
N LYS A 195 1.69 -33.30 17.28
CA LYS A 195 2.26 -34.01 16.13
C LYS A 195 2.10 -33.17 14.85
N ILE A 196 3.18 -33.04 14.09
CA ILE A 196 3.15 -32.47 12.74
C ILE A 196 2.60 -33.54 11.80
N LEU A 197 1.49 -33.25 11.13
CA LEU A 197 0.87 -34.14 10.16
C LEU A 197 1.52 -33.98 8.78
N LYS A 198 1.71 -32.73 8.34
CA LYS A 198 2.29 -32.36 7.05
C LYS A 198 3.05 -31.03 7.16
N THR A 199 3.96 -30.81 6.20
CA THR A 199 4.52 -29.49 5.92
C THR A 199 3.92 -29.01 4.60
N ILE A 200 3.25 -27.86 4.63
CA ILE A 200 2.47 -27.31 3.53
C ILE A 200 3.00 -25.92 3.16
N SER A 201 2.81 -25.50 1.92
CA SER A 201 3.31 -24.24 1.39
C SER A 201 2.34 -23.74 0.33
N TYR A 202 1.73 -22.57 0.58
CA TYR A 202 0.85 -21.90 -0.38
C TYR A 202 -0.38 -22.71 -0.81
N ASP A 203 -0.69 -23.80 -0.10
CA ASP A 203 -1.85 -24.65 -0.35
C ASP A 203 -3.14 -23.86 -0.14
N ILE A 204 -4.10 -24.07 -1.03
CA ILE A 204 -5.49 -23.65 -0.85
C ILE A 204 -6.16 -24.69 0.05
N VAL A 205 -6.88 -24.20 1.05
CA VAL A 205 -7.46 -25.01 2.12
C VAL A 205 -8.87 -24.54 2.41
N THR A 206 -9.74 -25.48 2.79
CA THR A 206 -11.03 -25.12 3.39
C THR A 206 -10.78 -24.67 4.83
N ILE A 207 -11.35 -23.53 5.22
CA ILE A 207 -11.35 -23.06 6.61
C ILE A 207 -12.56 -23.69 7.30
N LEU A 208 -12.32 -24.44 8.38
CA LEU A 208 -13.39 -25.15 9.09
C LEU A 208 -13.84 -24.37 10.32
N ASP A 209 -12.92 -24.13 11.25
CA ASP A 209 -13.21 -23.49 12.53
C ASP A 209 -12.00 -22.69 13.02
N GLU A 210 -12.26 -21.62 13.78
CA GLU A 210 -11.26 -20.97 14.60
C GLU A 210 -11.38 -21.45 16.05
N GLU A 211 -10.23 -21.77 16.64
CA GLU A 211 -10.12 -22.20 18.03
C GLU A 211 -9.52 -21.08 18.87
N ARG A 212 -9.13 -21.41 20.10
CA ARG A 212 -8.46 -20.46 21.00
C ARG A 212 -7.28 -19.74 20.37
N GLU A 213 -7.14 -18.48 20.74
CA GLU A 213 -5.93 -17.69 20.47
C GLU A 213 -4.75 -18.19 21.29
N GLU A 214 -3.55 -18.07 20.70
CA GLU A 214 -2.28 -18.34 21.36
C GLU A 214 -1.29 -17.26 20.96
N GLU A 215 -0.52 -16.77 21.94
CA GLU A 215 0.59 -15.86 21.66
C GLU A 215 1.84 -16.69 21.30
N ILE A 216 2.32 -16.54 20.07
CA ILE A 216 3.50 -17.24 19.56
C ILE A 216 4.42 -16.21 18.91
N GLY A 217 5.62 -16.07 19.48
CA GLY A 217 6.62 -15.13 18.95
C GLY A 217 6.23 -13.65 19.08
N GLY A 218 5.44 -13.31 20.10
CA GLY A 218 4.99 -11.93 20.36
C GLY A 218 3.78 -11.49 19.51
N GLU A 219 3.14 -12.43 18.81
CA GLU A 219 1.90 -12.18 18.08
C GLU A 219 0.83 -13.17 18.50
N THR A 220 -0.41 -12.68 18.61
CA THR A 220 -1.57 -13.46 19.02
C THR A 220 -2.46 -13.72 17.82
N TYR A 221 -2.73 -14.99 17.54
CA TYR A 221 -3.66 -15.43 16.51
C TYR A 221 -4.43 -16.67 16.97
N PRO A 222 -5.64 -16.93 16.46
CA PRO A 222 -6.32 -18.20 16.66
C PRO A 222 -5.55 -19.34 16.02
N TRP A 223 -5.72 -20.55 16.55
CA TRP A 223 -5.45 -21.74 15.76
C TRP A 223 -6.62 -21.97 14.82
N VAL A 224 -6.34 -22.15 13.54
CA VAL A 224 -7.36 -22.37 12.51
C VAL A 224 -7.33 -23.84 12.13
N ARG A 225 -8.48 -24.50 12.25
CA ARG A 225 -8.69 -25.84 11.73
C ARG A 225 -8.95 -25.74 10.23
N VAL A 226 -8.19 -26.49 9.45
CA VAL A 226 -8.25 -26.47 7.99
C VAL A 226 -8.33 -27.88 7.42
N GLU A 227 -8.88 -27.99 6.21
CA GLU A 227 -8.85 -29.20 5.39
C GLU A 227 -8.08 -28.95 4.10
N LEU A 228 -7.07 -29.78 3.83
CA LEU A 228 -6.40 -29.81 2.54
C LEU A 228 -7.33 -30.42 1.49
N LEU A 229 -7.16 -30.07 0.21
CA LEU A 229 -7.90 -30.68 -0.90
C LEU A 229 -7.78 -32.22 -0.97
N SER A 230 -6.75 -32.79 -0.35
CA SER A 230 -6.59 -34.24 -0.20
C SER A 230 -7.46 -34.87 0.91
N GLY A 231 -8.31 -34.09 1.59
CA GLY A 231 -9.12 -34.49 2.75
C GLY A 231 -8.35 -34.61 4.08
N THR A 232 -7.09 -34.15 4.13
CA THR A 232 -6.34 -34.16 5.40
C THR A 232 -6.71 -32.94 6.23
N GLN A 233 -7.23 -33.17 7.44
CA GLN A 233 -7.54 -32.09 8.38
C GLN A 233 -6.43 -31.90 9.42
N GLY A 234 -6.29 -30.67 9.90
CA GLY A 234 -5.39 -30.33 10.99
C GLY A 234 -5.49 -28.86 11.36
N TYR A 235 -4.53 -28.39 12.15
CA TYR A 235 -4.50 -27.04 12.69
C TYR A 235 -3.26 -26.30 12.22
N VAL A 236 -3.45 -25.03 11.86
CA VAL A 236 -2.39 -24.09 11.50
C VAL A 236 -2.52 -22.86 12.39
N PHE A 237 -1.40 -22.24 12.74
CA PHE A 237 -1.44 -20.97 13.47
C PHE A 237 -1.94 -19.86 12.54
N GLY A 238 -2.97 -19.11 12.96
CA GLY A 238 -3.75 -18.21 12.11
C GLY A 238 -2.93 -17.17 11.35
N LYS A 239 -1.77 -16.78 11.86
CA LYS A 239 -0.79 -15.94 11.15
C LYS A 239 -0.47 -16.41 9.73
N PHE A 240 -0.52 -17.73 9.49
CA PHE A 240 -0.20 -18.33 8.20
C PHE A 240 -1.43 -18.61 7.34
N ILE A 241 -2.62 -18.18 7.75
CA ILE A 241 -3.83 -18.24 6.93
C ILE A 241 -4.03 -16.86 6.31
N GLY A 242 -4.15 -16.84 4.99
CA GLY A 242 -4.59 -15.67 4.26
C GLY A 242 -5.98 -15.89 3.70
N ASN A 243 -6.88 -14.99 4.07
CA ASN A 243 -8.28 -15.05 3.69
C ASN A 243 -8.54 -14.09 2.49
N PRO A 244 -9.19 -14.56 1.40
CA PRO A 244 -9.49 -13.73 0.24
C PRO A 244 -10.58 -12.68 0.46
N VAL A 245 -11.37 -12.75 1.54
CA VAL A 245 -12.39 -11.74 1.87
C VAL A 245 -11.94 -10.76 2.95
N GLU A 246 -10.70 -10.84 3.41
CA GLU A 246 -10.20 -9.87 4.38
C GLU A 246 -9.96 -8.46 3.78
N TYR A 247 -9.41 -7.57 4.59
CA TYR A 247 -8.99 -6.26 4.14
C TYR A 247 -8.14 -6.30 2.86
N ARG A 248 -8.40 -5.33 1.99
CA ARG A 248 -7.64 -5.02 0.79
C ARG A 248 -7.36 -3.53 0.70
N VAL A 249 -6.20 -3.21 0.13
CA VAL A 249 -5.82 -1.85 -0.22
C VAL A 249 -5.69 -1.74 -1.73
N GLY A 250 -6.30 -0.70 -2.29
CA GLY A 250 -6.25 -0.38 -3.70
C GLY A 250 -5.58 0.97 -3.92
N PHE A 251 -4.81 1.05 -5.00
CA PHE A 251 -4.17 2.27 -5.45
C PHE A 251 -4.57 2.56 -6.88
N LYS A 252 -4.90 3.82 -7.16
CA LYS A 252 -5.32 4.27 -8.49
C LYS A 252 -4.37 5.35 -8.99
N LYS A 253 -4.02 5.26 -10.27
CA LYS A 253 -3.28 6.29 -10.98
C LYS A 253 -4.23 7.43 -11.36
N THR A 254 -3.91 8.66 -10.97
CA THR A 254 -4.66 9.86 -11.34
C THR A 254 -4.42 10.22 -12.80
N ALA A 255 -5.22 11.17 -13.33
CA ALA A 255 -5.04 11.67 -14.69
C ALA A 255 -3.66 12.34 -14.90
N GLU A 256 -3.10 12.91 -13.83
CA GLU A 256 -1.77 13.52 -13.79
C GLU A 256 -0.63 12.48 -13.63
N GLY A 257 -0.98 11.19 -13.58
CA GLY A 257 -0.02 10.09 -13.48
C GLY A 257 0.48 9.79 -12.06
N GLN A 258 -0.12 10.40 -11.03
CA GLN A 258 0.26 10.16 -9.63
C GLN A 258 -0.50 8.96 -9.06
N TRP A 259 0.12 8.20 -8.17
CA TRP A 259 -0.57 7.13 -7.45
C TRP A 259 -1.18 7.67 -6.16
N ARG A 260 -2.39 7.20 -5.84
CA ARG A 260 -3.09 7.48 -4.58
C ARG A 260 -3.75 6.22 -4.05
N MET A 261 -3.76 6.05 -2.74
CA MET A 261 -4.56 5.02 -2.07
C MET A 261 -6.03 5.40 -2.20
N ASN A 262 -6.79 4.59 -2.93
CA ASN A 262 -8.20 4.89 -3.24
C ASN A 262 -9.17 3.89 -2.61
N VAL A 263 -8.67 2.81 -2.02
CA VAL A 263 -9.46 1.79 -1.33
C VAL A 263 -8.67 1.31 -0.11
N LEU A 264 -9.33 1.23 1.04
CA LEU A 264 -8.93 0.41 2.19
C LEU A 264 -10.19 -0.21 2.78
N LEU A 265 -10.57 -1.38 2.28
CA LEU A 265 -11.87 -2.02 2.53
C LEU A 265 -11.67 -3.40 3.13
N GLU A 266 -12.43 -3.72 4.16
CA GLU A 266 -12.71 -5.09 4.57
C GLU A 266 -13.62 -5.74 3.51
N GLY A 267 -13.46 -7.02 3.22
CA GLY A 267 -14.52 -7.78 2.56
C GLY A 267 -15.56 -8.25 3.57
N ASP A 268 -16.60 -8.90 3.07
CA ASP A 268 -17.66 -9.56 3.83
C ASP A 268 -17.61 -11.05 3.44
#